data_AF-W6XV86-F1
#
_entry.id   AF-W6XV86-F1
#
_cell.length_a   1.000
_cell.length_b   1.000
_cell.length_c   1.000
_cell.angle_alpha   90.00
_cell.angle_beta   90.00
_cell.angle_gamma   90.00
#
_symmetry.space_group_name_H-M   'P 1'
#
loop_
_entity.id
_entity.type
_entity.pdbx_description
1 polymer ?
#
loop_
_entity_poly.entity_id
_entity_poly.type
_entity_poly.pdbx_seq_one_letter_code
_entity_poly.pdbx_strand_id
1 'polypeptide(L)'
;MQIKLRGHRIELGEVEHAMLTYGAVRDVAVVVREQQSEEIEMVGFVTARSDDSTGQNQANDQVEVWETHFEESTYADIKAIGQSAIGHDFMGWTSMYDGNEINKTDMQEWLDDTMRTLLDSQTPGRVLEIGTGTGMILFNLGEGLQSYVGLDPSKSAAAFVNNAIQSIPSLVDRAKVHVGTATDVGRFDELHPDLVIVNSVSQYFPTPEYLKEVVDTLVSIRGVKRLFFGDVRSYATNRQFLAARALHTLDAKANRYNVLKKIAEMEECEEELLIDPAFFTELTCRLPYRVKHVEILPKRMQATNELSAYRYAAVIHVRDTDEPAQYAHPINQDSWIDFVASRLDRLSLLRLLQNASGSRPIAISNIPYSKTITEKHIVMSLDDMDNDVGADGQRVLDGPAWISAVRSRAESCASLSATDIVQLGEQAGFRVELSWARQWSQKGGLDAVFHHYPSTKEGARVMIQFPTDYKGRVSARFTNRPLRKVQNRQLETQIRERLQTVLPPYMIP
;
A
#
# COMPACT_ATOMS: atom_id res chain seq x y z
N MET A 1 27.39 -28.01 20.39
CA MET A 1 28.64 -27.47 19.82
C MET A 1 29.40 -26.79 20.94
N GLN A 2 30.65 -27.20 21.12
CA GLN A 2 31.62 -26.75 22.13
C GLN A 2 32.20 -25.35 21.92
N ILE A 3 31.97 -24.34 22.79
CA ILE A 3 32.73 -23.08 22.72
C ILE A 3 33.39 -22.68 24.05
N LYS A 4 34.40 -21.80 23.97
CA LYS A 4 34.95 -21.08 25.11
C LYS A 4 34.69 -19.59 24.94
N LEU A 5 33.99 -18.98 25.89
CA LEU A 5 33.67 -17.55 25.87
C LEU A 5 34.05 -16.94 27.23
N ARG A 6 34.92 -15.92 27.23
CA ARG A 6 35.42 -15.25 28.44
C ARG A 6 35.95 -16.21 29.52
N GLY A 7 36.61 -17.30 29.09
CA GLY A 7 37.17 -18.33 29.98
C GLY A 7 36.19 -19.44 30.41
N HIS A 8 34.91 -19.32 30.09
CA HIS A 8 33.88 -20.32 30.41
C HIS A 8 33.66 -21.30 29.26
N ARG A 9 33.49 -22.58 29.57
CA ARG A 9 33.09 -23.62 28.60
C ARG A 9 31.57 -23.60 28.49
N ILE A 10 31.03 -23.34 27.31
CA ILE A 10 29.59 -23.24 27.08
C ILE A 10 29.20 -24.25 26.00
N GLU A 11 28.14 -25.02 26.26
CA GLU A 11 27.49 -25.87 25.27
C GLU A 11 26.35 -25.09 24.63
N LEU A 12 26.47 -24.73 23.34
CA LEU A 12 25.43 -23.93 22.66
C LEU A 12 24.06 -24.61 22.71
N GLY A 13 24.03 -25.95 22.69
CA GLY A 13 22.79 -26.72 22.78
C GLY A 13 22.07 -26.57 24.13
N GLU A 14 22.78 -26.24 25.21
CA GLU A 14 22.18 -25.94 26.51
C GLU A 14 21.42 -24.61 26.47
N VAL A 15 22.03 -23.60 25.85
CA VAL A 15 21.41 -22.28 25.64
C VAL A 15 20.20 -22.39 24.71
N GLU A 16 20.34 -23.11 23.60
CA GLU A 16 19.23 -23.43 22.68
C GLU A 16 18.09 -24.13 23.41
N HIS A 17 18.39 -25.18 24.20
CA HIS A 17 17.37 -25.89 24.94
C HIS A 17 16.62 -24.99 25.94
N ALA A 18 17.35 -24.14 26.67
CA ALA A 18 16.76 -23.18 27.60
C ALA A 18 15.82 -22.20 26.88
N MET A 19 16.21 -21.68 25.71
CA MET A 19 15.35 -20.80 24.89
C MET A 19 14.10 -21.52 24.38
N LEU A 20 14.21 -22.79 23.96
CA LEU A 20 13.08 -23.61 23.50
C LEU A 20 12.07 -23.96 24.59
N THR A 21 12.46 -23.90 25.87
CA THR A 21 11.50 -24.11 26.97
C THR A 21 10.48 -22.98 27.09
N TYR A 22 10.72 -21.83 26.45
CA TYR A 22 9.78 -20.73 26.46
C TYR A 22 8.67 -20.98 25.44
N GLY A 23 7.41 -21.01 25.92
CA GLY A 23 6.24 -21.41 25.13
C GLY A 23 6.02 -20.59 23.86
N ALA A 24 6.50 -19.34 23.81
CA ALA A 24 6.41 -18.48 22.63
C ALA A 24 7.51 -18.74 21.58
N VAL A 25 8.56 -19.50 21.88
CA VAL A 25 9.63 -19.86 20.93
C VAL A 25 9.25 -21.14 20.18
N ARG A 26 9.35 -21.10 18.86
CA ARG A 26 9.14 -22.26 17.97
C ARG A 26 10.45 -22.98 17.70
N ASP A 27 11.43 -22.26 17.16
CA ASP A 27 12.75 -22.76 16.81
C ASP A 27 13.83 -21.78 17.29
N VAL A 28 15.03 -22.30 17.56
CA VAL A 28 16.19 -21.51 17.95
C VAL A 28 17.45 -22.04 17.29
N ALA A 29 18.40 -21.14 17.01
CA ALA A 29 19.78 -21.48 16.71
C ALA A 29 20.69 -20.47 17.40
N VAL A 30 21.70 -20.95 18.12
CA VAL A 30 22.68 -20.08 18.78
C VAL A 30 24.01 -20.22 18.05
N VAL A 31 24.56 -19.08 17.64
CA VAL A 31 25.85 -19.00 16.95
C VAL A 31 26.81 -18.09 17.67
N VAL A 32 28.08 -18.17 17.27
CA VAL A 32 29.13 -17.29 17.75
C VAL A 32 29.56 -16.38 16.61
N ARG A 33 29.65 -15.08 16.91
CA ARG A 33 30.12 -14.06 15.98
C ARG A 33 31.38 -13.41 16.53
N GLU A 34 32.43 -13.39 15.73
CA GLU A 34 33.63 -12.60 16.02
C GLU A 34 33.39 -11.14 15.65
N GLN A 35 33.57 -10.22 16.61
CA GLN A 35 33.56 -8.78 16.32
C GLN A 35 34.95 -8.31 15.86
N GLN A 36 35.00 -7.14 15.21
CA GLN A 36 36.24 -6.51 14.74
C GLN A 36 37.27 -6.23 15.85
N SER A 37 36.85 -6.31 17.12
CA SER A 37 37.65 -6.08 18.33
C SER A 37 38.20 -7.36 18.99
N GLU A 38 38.16 -8.52 18.32
CA GLU A 38 38.49 -9.86 18.88
C GLU A 38 37.60 -10.32 20.05
N GLU A 39 36.55 -9.56 20.39
CA GLU A 39 35.51 -10.04 21.31
C GLU A 39 34.56 -11.00 20.59
N ILE A 40 34.43 -12.18 21.19
CA ILE A 40 33.53 -13.24 20.76
C ILE A 40 32.14 -12.97 21.37
N GLU A 41 31.13 -12.78 20.53
CA GLU A 41 29.74 -12.56 20.91
C GLU A 41 28.90 -13.80 20.60
N MET A 42 27.97 -14.15 21.50
CA MET A 42 26.99 -15.20 21.25
C MET A 42 25.69 -14.55 20.78
N VAL A 43 25.10 -15.08 19.70
CA VAL A 43 23.88 -14.52 19.11
C VAL A 43 22.85 -15.64 18.98
N GLY A 44 21.68 -15.44 19.58
CA GLY A 44 20.54 -16.35 19.49
C GLY A 44 19.54 -15.90 18.42
N PHE A 45 19.33 -16.71 17.40
CA PHE A 45 18.26 -16.53 16.42
C PHE A 45 17.04 -17.32 16.84
N VAL A 46 15.88 -16.67 16.95
CA VAL A 46 14.63 -17.30 17.35
C VAL A 46 13.54 -17.10 16.31
N THR A 47 12.65 -18.09 16.21
CA THR A 47 11.36 -17.91 15.54
C THR A 47 10.23 -18.00 16.57
N ALA A 48 9.28 -17.07 16.51
CA ALA A 48 8.13 -17.05 17.40
C ALA A 48 7.06 -18.06 16.96
N ARG A 49 6.34 -18.63 17.92
CA ARG A 49 5.04 -19.27 17.66
C ARG A 49 4.02 -18.15 17.43
N SER A 50 3.18 -18.29 16.41
CA SER A 50 2.04 -17.41 16.20
C SER A 50 0.97 -17.73 17.24
N ASP A 51 0.87 -16.91 18.30
CA ASP A 51 -0.19 -17.06 19.30
C ASP A 51 -1.23 -15.95 19.08
N ASP A 52 -2.33 -16.27 18.40
CA ASP A 52 -3.31 -15.32 17.88
C ASP A 52 -3.93 -14.43 18.98
N SER A 53 -4.01 -14.90 20.23
CA SER A 53 -4.59 -14.14 21.35
C SER A 53 -3.74 -12.93 21.79
N THR A 54 -2.41 -13.00 21.65
CA THR A 54 -1.54 -11.85 21.97
C THR A 54 -1.61 -10.77 20.90
N GLY A 55 -1.87 -11.15 19.63
CA GLY A 55 -2.01 -10.23 18.52
C GLY A 55 -3.25 -9.33 18.62
N GLN A 56 -4.36 -9.83 19.18
CA GLN A 56 -5.62 -9.08 19.26
C GLN A 56 -5.57 -7.92 20.27
N ASN A 57 -5.02 -8.14 21.47
CA ASN A 57 -4.90 -7.08 22.48
C ASN A 57 -3.94 -5.98 22.01
N GLN A 58 -2.80 -6.35 21.42
CA GLN A 58 -1.84 -5.39 20.87
C GLN A 58 -2.39 -4.60 19.68
N ALA A 59 -3.28 -5.21 18.88
CA ALA A 59 -3.95 -4.52 17.79
C ALA A 59 -4.84 -3.39 18.32
N ASN A 60 -5.61 -3.64 19.40
CA ASN A 60 -6.43 -2.61 20.03
C ASN A 60 -5.57 -1.50 20.64
N ASP A 61 -4.50 -1.84 21.37
CA ASP A 61 -3.57 -0.86 21.94
C ASP A 61 -2.98 0.04 20.85
N GLN A 62 -2.62 -0.52 19.69
CA GLN A 62 -2.07 0.26 18.57
C GLN A 62 -3.10 1.21 17.93
N VAL A 63 -4.38 0.83 17.88
CA VAL A 63 -5.45 1.72 17.41
C VAL A 63 -5.58 2.92 18.35
N GLU A 64 -5.52 2.70 19.66
CA GLU A 64 -5.54 3.79 20.67
C GLU A 64 -4.29 4.69 20.57
N VAL A 65 -3.12 4.12 20.28
CA VAL A 65 -1.89 4.90 20.04
C VAL A 65 -2.06 5.81 18.82
N TRP A 66 -2.62 5.31 17.72
CA TRP A 66 -2.89 6.14 16.54
C TRP A 66 -3.94 7.22 16.82
N GLU A 67 -5.03 6.89 17.52
CA GLU A 67 -6.05 7.87 17.94
C GLU A 67 -5.42 9.01 18.73
N THR A 68 -4.59 8.67 19.73
CA THR A 68 -3.89 9.65 20.56
C THR A 68 -2.95 10.51 19.73
N HIS A 69 -2.16 9.90 18.83
CA HIS A 69 -1.28 10.63 17.93
C HIS A 69 -2.06 11.62 17.06
N PHE A 70 -3.19 11.22 16.47
CA PHE A 70 -3.99 12.14 15.65
C PHE A 70 -4.58 13.29 16.46
N GLU A 71 -5.15 13.01 17.63
CA GLU A 71 -5.76 14.02 18.51
C GLU A 71 -4.72 15.04 19.00
N GLU A 72 -3.53 14.59 19.41
CA GLU A 72 -2.49 15.43 20.00
C GLU A 72 -1.58 16.14 18.98
N SER A 73 -1.42 15.59 17.77
CA SER A 73 -0.52 16.16 16.76
C SER A 73 -1.26 16.70 15.54
N THR A 74 -1.99 15.85 14.81
CA THR A 74 -2.52 16.17 13.49
C THR A 74 -3.72 17.10 13.59
N TYR A 75 -4.60 16.86 14.56
CA TYR A 75 -5.81 17.62 14.80
C TYR A 75 -5.68 18.66 15.93
N ALA A 76 -4.47 18.87 16.46
CA ALA A 76 -4.22 19.86 17.50
C ALA A 76 -4.74 21.26 17.10
N ASP A 77 -4.50 21.63 15.84
CA ASP A 77 -4.91 22.91 15.25
C ASP A 77 -6.14 22.80 14.33
N ILE A 78 -6.93 21.72 14.42
CA ILE A 78 -8.09 21.51 13.52
C ILE A 78 -9.10 22.67 13.59
N LYS A 79 -9.21 23.33 14.74
CA LYS A 79 -10.09 24.52 14.93
C LYS A 79 -9.59 25.77 14.22
N ALA A 80 -8.34 25.80 13.77
CA ALA A 80 -7.78 26.91 13.00
C ALA A 80 -8.15 26.84 11.51
N ILE A 81 -8.74 25.73 11.04
CA ILE A 81 -9.22 25.60 9.67
C ILE A 81 -10.35 26.61 9.43
N GLY A 82 -10.11 27.55 8.53
CA GLY A 82 -11.10 28.54 8.13
C GLY A 82 -12.25 27.91 7.32
N GLN A 83 -13.44 28.50 7.40
CA GLN A 83 -14.65 28.00 6.71
C GLN A 83 -14.44 27.80 5.19
N SER A 84 -13.66 28.67 4.54
CA SER A 84 -13.36 28.60 3.10
C SER A 84 -12.40 27.47 2.72
N ALA A 85 -11.69 26.88 3.68
CA ALA A 85 -10.73 25.80 3.47
C ALA A 85 -11.33 24.41 3.73
N ILE A 86 -12.57 24.33 4.24
CA ILE A 86 -13.24 23.06 4.50
C ILE A 86 -13.31 22.23 3.22
N GLY A 87 -12.88 20.97 3.31
CA GLY A 87 -12.80 20.07 2.16
C GLY A 87 -11.50 20.19 1.35
N HIS A 88 -10.66 21.18 1.64
CA HIS A 88 -9.44 21.51 0.91
C HIS A 88 -8.33 22.03 1.85
N ASP A 89 -8.39 21.65 3.12
CA ASP A 89 -7.49 22.15 4.17
C ASP A 89 -6.10 21.51 4.07
N PHE A 90 -6.03 20.28 3.55
CA PHE A 90 -4.83 19.47 3.39
C PHE A 90 -3.95 19.42 4.65
N MET A 91 -4.58 19.45 5.83
CA MET A 91 -3.88 19.41 7.11
C MET A 91 -3.10 18.10 7.28
N GLY A 92 -1.85 18.19 7.76
CA GLY A 92 -1.02 17.04 8.11
C GLY A 92 -0.31 16.35 6.94
N TRP A 93 -0.35 16.90 5.72
CA TRP A 93 0.32 16.30 4.55
C TRP A 93 1.75 16.78 4.38
N THR A 94 2.69 15.94 4.79
CA THR A 94 4.14 16.17 4.63
C THR A 94 4.77 15.12 3.74
N SER A 95 5.85 15.52 3.06
CA SER A 95 6.59 14.67 2.16
C SER A 95 7.39 13.63 2.94
N MET A 96 7.24 12.36 2.59
CA MET A 96 8.00 11.27 3.20
C MET A 96 9.49 11.26 2.80
N TYR A 97 9.90 12.12 1.87
CA TYR A 97 11.29 12.27 1.45
C TYR A 97 12.07 13.23 2.35
N ASP A 98 11.46 14.33 2.76
CA ASP A 98 12.15 15.45 3.41
C ASP A 98 11.40 16.09 4.59
N GLY A 99 10.15 15.68 4.84
CA GLY A 99 9.31 16.17 5.95
C GLY A 99 8.66 17.54 5.71
N ASN A 100 8.86 18.16 4.54
CA ASN A 100 8.24 19.44 4.21
C ASN A 100 6.77 19.26 3.79
N GLU A 101 5.95 20.31 3.85
CA GLU A 101 4.57 20.25 3.34
C GLU A 101 4.55 19.90 1.85
N ILE A 102 3.63 19.02 1.46
CA ILE A 102 3.39 18.73 0.04
C ILE A 102 2.74 19.96 -0.62
N ASN A 103 3.12 20.26 -1.86
CA ASN A 103 2.55 21.37 -2.60
C ASN A 103 1.01 21.27 -2.66
N LYS A 104 0.31 22.36 -2.31
CA LYS A 104 -1.16 22.38 -2.28
C LYS A 104 -1.82 22.10 -3.63
N THR A 105 -1.17 22.45 -4.75
CA THR A 105 -1.65 22.11 -6.09
C THR A 105 -1.57 20.61 -6.33
N ASP A 106 -0.50 19.95 -5.88
CA ASP A 106 -0.36 18.49 -5.99
C ASP A 106 -1.39 17.78 -5.10
N MET A 107 -1.69 18.33 -3.92
CA MET A 107 -2.72 17.82 -3.02
C MET A 107 -4.13 18.00 -3.59
N GLN A 108 -4.41 19.13 -4.25
CA GLN A 108 -5.66 19.31 -4.99
C GLN A 108 -5.78 18.30 -6.12
N GLU A 109 -4.71 18.10 -6.90
CA GLU A 109 -4.70 17.10 -7.97
C GLU A 109 -4.94 15.68 -7.42
N TRP A 110 -4.35 15.35 -6.27
CA TRP A 110 -4.60 14.09 -5.58
C TRP A 110 -6.06 13.92 -5.16
N LEU A 111 -6.69 14.97 -4.66
CA LEU A 111 -8.10 14.96 -4.26
C LEU A 111 -9.00 14.78 -5.49
N ASP A 112 -8.77 15.56 -6.55
CA ASP A 112 -9.52 15.48 -7.81
C ASP A 112 -9.42 14.08 -8.43
N ASP A 113 -8.23 13.50 -8.46
CA ASP A 113 -7.98 12.13 -8.93
C ASP A 113 -8.73 11.09 -8.10
N THR A 114 -8.70 11.25 -6.77
CA THR A 114 -9.39 10.38 -5.82
C THR A 114 -10.90 10.44 -6.02
N MET A 115 -11.49 11.65 -6.07
CA MET A 115 -12.93 11.85 -6.26
C MET A 115 -13.40 11.32 -7.61
N ARG A 116 -12.65 11.57 -8.69
CA ARG A 116 -12.96 11.03 -10.02
C ARG A 116 -12.96 9.50 -10.03
N THR A 117 -11.98 8.87 -9.36
CA THR A 117 -11.85 7.41 -9.30
C THR A 117 -12.95 6.78 -8.44
N LEU A 118 -13.23 7.42 -7.29
CA LEU A 118 -14.24 7.04 -6.31
C LEU A 118 -15.65 7.14 -6.88
N LEU A 119 -16.01 8.26 -7.52
CA LEU A 119 -17.35 8.46 -8.06
C LEU A 119 -17.55 7.68 -9.37
N ASP A 120 -16.53 7.58 -10.22
CA ASP A 120 -16.61 6.86 -11.50
C ASP A 120 -17.79 7.33 -12.38
N SER A 121 -18.02 8.64 -12.44
CA SER A 121 -19.16 9.26 -13.11
C SER A 121 -20.53 8.79 -12.59
N GLN A 122 -20.59 8.36 -11.33
CA GLN A 122 -21.81 7.99 -10.61
C GLN A 122 -22.08 8.99 -9.47
N THR A 123 -23.35 9.10 -9.09
CA THR A 123 -23.74 9.86 -7.90
C THR A 123 -23.38 9.09 -6.64
N PRO A 124 -22.98 9.76 -5.55
CA PRO A 124 -22.52 9.09 -4.33
C PRO A 124 -23.60 8.25 -3.64
N GLY A 125 -24.89 8.60 -3.76
CA GLY A 125 -25.98 7.81 -3.19
C GLY A 125 -25.93 7.80 -1.67
N ARG A 126 -25.97 6.61 -1.05
CA ARG A 126 -25.79 6.43 0.40
C ARG A 126 -24.35 6.02 0.69
N VAL A 127 -23.64 6.82 1.47
CA VAL A 127 -22.20 6.67 1.71
C VAL A 127 -21.91 6.28 3.16
N LEU A 128 -21.01 5.32 3.33
CA LEU A 128 -20.29 5.08 4.58
C LEU A 128 -18.82 5.42 4.37
N GLU A 129 -18.24 6.27 5.21
CA GLU A 129 -16.79 6.55 5.21
C GLU A 129 -16.16 6.13 6.52
N ILE A 130 -15.03 5.41 6.43
CA ILE A 130 -14.20 5.01 7.56
C ILE A 130 -12.96 5.90 7.58
N GLY A 131 -12.75 6.58 8.70
CA GLY A 131 -11.73 7.61 8.91
C GLY A 131 -12.04 8.89 8.16
N THR A 132 -13.11 9.58 8.54
CA THR A 132 -13.57 10.82 7.89
C THR A 132 -12.56 11.97 7.97
N GLY A 133 -11.73 12.00 9.02
CA GLY A 133 -10.78 13.08 9.29
C GLY A 133 -11.44 14.46 9.31
N THR A 134 -10.89 15.43 8.57
CA THR A 134 -11.45 16.78 8.45
C THR A 134 -12.68 16.87 7.53
N GLY A 135 -13.16 15.73 6.98
CA GLY A 135 -14.31 15.66 6.08
C GLY A 135 -13.98 15.91 4.62
N MET A 136 -12.71 15.78 4.22
CA MET A 136 -12.24 16.10 2.88
C MET A 136 -13.02 15.39 1.77
N ILE A 137 -13.33 14.10 1.92
CA ILE A 137 -14.15 13.38 0.95
C ILE A 137 -15.61 13.85 1.02
N LEU A 138 -16.21 13.85 2.22
CA LEU A 138 -17.59 14.31 2.46
C LEU A 138 -17.90 15.64 1.75
N PHE A 139 -17.06 16.65 1.96
CA PHE A 139 -17.30 18.00 1.44
C PHE A 139 -17.05 18.13 -0.07
N ASN A 140 -16.53 17.09 -0.73
CA ASN A 140 -16.30 17.04 -2.17
C ASN A 140 -17.20 16.02 -2.92
N LEU A 141 -18.06 15.25 -2.23
CA LEU A 141 -18.93 14.25 -2.87
C LEU A 141 -19.93 14.85 -3.88
N GLY A 142 -20.24 16.14 -3.76
CA GLY A 142 -21.07 16.87 -4.71
C GLY A 142 -22.55 16.49 -4.68
N GLU A 143 -23.23 16.68 -5.81
CA GLU A 143 -24.67 16.42 -5.93
C GLU A 143 -25.02 14.93 -5.95
N GLY A 144 -26.24 14.60 -5.50
CA GLY A 144 -26.74 13.22 -5.49
C GLY A 144 -26.42 12.43 -4.22
N LEU A 145 -25.88 13.07 -3.18
CA LEU A 145 -25.75 12.48 -1.85
C LEU A 145 -27.13 12.38 -1.18
N GLN A 146 -27.51 11.14 -0.85
CA GLN A 146 -28.78 10.81 -0.18
C GLN A 146 -28.58 10.75 1.34
N SER A 147 -27.54 10.05 1.78
CA SER A 147 -27.14 9.99 3.19
C SER A 147 -25.64 9.73 3.30
N TYR A 148 -25.04 10.18 4.39
CA TYR A 148 -23.62 9.97 4.71
C TYR A 148 -23.47 9.62 6.19
N VAL A 149 -22.80 8.52 6.46
CA VAL A 149 -22.36 8.12 7.79
C VAL A 149 -20.83 8.06 7.79
N GLY A 150 -20.19 8.87 8.62
CA GLY A 150 -18.76 8.84 8.84
C GLY A 150 -18.40 8.19 10.17
N LEU A 151 -17.29 7.48 10.22
CA LEU A 151 -16.67 7.00 11.45
C LEU A 151 -15.26 7.57 11.55
N ASP A 152 -14.94 8.19 12.67
CA ASP A 152 -13.58 8.63 12.97
C ASP A 152 -13.25 8.35 14.44
N PRO A 153 -12.07 7.79 14.78
CA PRO A 153 -11.72 7.57 16.17
C PRO A 153 -11.54 8.89 16.94
N SER A 154 -11.11 9.97 16.28
CA SER A 154 -10.84 11.23 16.99
C SER A 154 -12.13 12.02 17.25
N LYS A 155 -12.31 12.40 18.52
CA LYS A 155 -13.47 13.16 18.98
C LYS A 155 -13.45 14.57 18.40
N SER A 156 -12.27 15.17 18.28
CA SER A 156 -12.12 16.51 17.71
C SER A 156 -12.47 16.56 16.23
N ALA A 157 -12.04 15.57 15.43
CA ALA A 157 -12.40 15.48 14.03
C ALA A 157 -13.91 15.29 13.83
N ALA A 158 -14.52 14.34 14.54
CA ALA A 158 -15.96 14.11 14.45
C ALA A 158 -16.78 15.36 14.86
N ALA A 159 -16.38 16.06 15.94
CA ALA A 159 -17.04 17.30 16.35
C ALA A 159 -16.86 18.43 15.32
N PHE A 160 -15.65 18.59 14.78
CA PHE A 160 -15.34 19.58 13.75
C PHE A 160 -16.22 19.38 12.51
N VAL A 161 -16.25 18.16 11.96
CA VAL A 161 -17.01 17.86 10.75
C VAL A 161 -18.52 18.02 10.99
N ASN A 162 -19.05 17.58 12.13
CA ASN A 162 -20.46 17.80 12.45
C ASN A 162 -20.82 19.28 12.56
N ASN A 163 -19.95 20.13 13.11
CA ASN A 163 -20.17 21.58 13.12
C ASN A 163 -20.13 22.18 11.72
N ALA A 164 -19.22 21.73 10.86
CA ALA A 164 -19.14 22.14 9.47
C ALA A 164 -20.40 21.71 8.67
N ILE A 165 -20.92 20.50 8.92
CA ILE A 165 -22.19 20.00 8.34
C ILE A 165 -23.35 20.95 8.66
N GLN A 166 -23.45 21.46 9.89
CA GLN A 166 -24.52 22.41 10.28
C GLN A 166 -24.47 23.73 9.50
N SER A 167 -23.31 24.07 8.95
CA SER A 167 -23.13 25.30 8.17
C SER A 167 -23.49 25.14 6.69
N ILE A 168 -23.79 23.90 6.24
CA ILE A 168 -24.07 23.56 4.84
C ILE A 168 -25.49 22.98 4.76
N PRO A 169 -26.51 23.76 4.33
CA PRO A 169 -27.91 23.34 4.37
C PRO A 169 -28.23 22.02 3.66
N SER A 170 -27.50 21.67 2.61
CA SER A 170 -27.69 20.40 1.88
C SER A 170 -27.25 19.16 2.66
N LEU A 171 -26.49 19.31 3.76
CA LEU A 171 -25.91 18.21 4.54
C LEU A 171 -26.56 18.01 5.92
N VAL A 172 -27.23 19.02 6.49
CA VAL A 172 -27.73 19.02 7.89
C VAL A 172 -28.49 17.75 8.27
N ASP A 173 -29.42 17.30 7.43
CA ASP A 173 -30.25 16.11 7.67
C ASP A 173 -29.76 14.86 6.92
N ARG A 174 -28.61 14.96 6.23
CA ARG A 174 -28.10 13.89 5.36
C ARG A 174 -26.79 13.32 5.83
N ALA A 175 -25.96 14.09 6.51
CA ALA A 175 -24.61 13.69 6.90
C ALA A 175 -24.45 13.70 8.41
N LYS A 176 -23.78 12.67 8.93
CA LYS A 176 -23.39 12.61 10.33
C LYS A 176 -22.08 11.84 10.49
N VAL A 177 -21.18 12.38 11.31
CA VAL A 177 -19.94 11.69 11.69
C VAL A 177 -20.06 11.22 13.14
N HIS A 178 -19.71 9.97 13.37
CA HIS A 178 -19.72 9.34 14.68
C HIS A 178 -18.28 9.05 15.13
N VAL A 179 -18.07 9.10 16.45
CA VAL A 179 -16.80 8.65 17.03
C VAL A 179 -16.79 7.12 17.02
N GLY A 180 -15.83 6.53 16.32
CA GLY A 180 -15.72 5.09 16.18
C GLY A 180 -14.70 4.64 15.14
N THR A 181 -14.41 3.34 15.16
CA THR A 181 -13.42 2.68 14.31
C THR A 181 -14.08 1.85 13.20
N ALA A 182 -13.28 1.30 12.29
CA ALA A 182 -13.75 0.42 11.23
C ALA A 182 -14.50 -0.83 11.75
N THR A 183 -14.15 -1.30 12.94
CA THR A 183 -14.79 -2.45 13.61
C THR A 183 -16.12 -2.10 14.29
N ASP A 184 -16.44 -0.82 14.45
CA ASP A 184 -17.68 -0.38 15.10
C ASP A 184 -18.88 -0.28 14.14
N VAL A 185 -18.67 -0.56 12.85
CA VAL A 185 -19.72 -0.51 11.82
C VAL A 185 -20.90 -1.44 12.15
N GLY A 186 -20.65 -2.57 12.82
CA GLY A 186 -21.69 -3.50 13.25
C GLY A 186 -22.65 -2.96 14.32
N ARG A 187 -22.37 -1.79 14.92
CA ARG A 187 -23.23 -1.18 15.96
C ARG A 187 -24.43 -0.41 15.39
N PHE A 188 -24.53 -0.29 14.06
CA PHE A 188 -25.57 0.49 13.39
C PHE A 188 -26.60 -0.45 12.75
N ASP A 189 -27.79 -0.52 13.35
CA ASP A 189 -28.86 -1.47 12.93
C ASP A 189 -29.44 -1.17 11.53
N GLU A 190 -29.41 0.09 11.08
CA GLU A 190 -30.00 0.54 9.80
C GLU A 190 -28.97 1.00 8.76
N LEU A 191 -27.76 0.41 8.77
CA LEU A 191 -26.75 0.80 7.79
C LEU A 191 -26.96 0.10 6.43
N HIS A 192 -27.33 0.89 5.42
CA HIS A 192 -27.52 0.42 4.03
C HIS A 192 -26.85 1.37 3.01
N PRO A 193 -25.52 1.50 3.03
CA PRO A 193 -24.77 2.31 2.06
C PRO A 193 -24.65 1.59 0.71
N ASP A 194 -24.64 2.36 -0.38
CA ASP A 194 -24.33 1.88 -1.72
C ASP A 194 -22.81 1.90 -1.97
N LEU A 195 -22.13 2.88 -1.36
CA LEU A 195 -20.69 3.12 -1.47
C LEU A 195 -20.05 3.17 -0.08
N VAL A 196 -19.00 2.38 0.11
CA VAL A 196 -18.13 2.41 1.30
C VAL A 196 -16.77 2.98 0.92
N ILE A 197 -16.24 3.90 1.73
CA ILE A 197 -15.00 4.63 1.46
C ILE A 197 -14.02 4.39 2.62
N VAL A 198 -12.81 3.96 2.28
CA VAL A 198 -11.65 3.85 3.18
C VAL A 198 -10.47 4.51 2.46
N ASN A 199 -10.39 5.84 2.53
CA ASN A 199 -9.38 6.60 1.77
C ASN A 199 -8.28 7.11 2.71
N SER A 200 -7.02 6.74 2.44
CA SER A 200 -5.85 7.13 3.25
C SER A 200 -5.92 6.71 4.73
N VAL A 201 -6.61 5.60 5.03
CA VAL A 201 -6.84 5.11 6.41
C VAL A 201 -6.21 3.74 6.64
N SER A 202 -6.19 2.88 5.62
CA SER A 202 -5.76 1.49 5.77
C SER A 202 -4.31 1.34 6.24
N GLN A 203 -3.46 2.35 6.02
CA GLN A 203 -2.07 2.32 6.49
C GLN A 203 -1.93 2.40 8.02
N TYR A 204 -2.98 2.81 8.74
CA TYR A 204 -2.98 2.87 10.21
C TYR A 204 -3.60 1.62 10.85
N PHE A 205 -4.01 0.64 10.04
CA PHE A 205 -4.50 -0.63 10.58
C PHE A 205 -3.34 -1.42 11.19
N PRO A 206 -3.53 -1.98 12.40
CA PRO A 206 -2.42 -2.52 13.18
C PRO A 206 -1.87 -3.83 12.62
N THR A 207 -2.74 -4.65 12.00
CA THR A 207 -2.39 -5.99 11.56
C THR A 207 -3.08 -6.37 10.25
N PRO A 208 -2.52 -7.34 9.51
CA PRO A 208 -3.19 -7.93 8.34
C PRO A 208 -4.53 -8.59 8.69
N GLU A 209 -4.64 -9.14 9.89
CA GLU A 209 -5.87 -9.76 10.40
C GLU A 209 -6.97 -8.71 10.62
N TYR A 210 -6.63 -7.53 11.15
CA TYR A 210 -7.56 -6.40 11.29
C TYR A 210 -8.07 -5.93 9.92
N LEU A 211 -7.18 -5.75 8.94
CA LEU A 211 -7.55 -5.39 7.57
C LEU A 211 -8.53 -6.42 6.97
N LYS A 212 -8.26 -7.72 7.17
CA LYS A 212 -9.13 -8.79 6.69
C LYS A 212 -10.51 -8.74 7.34
N GLU A 213 -10.58 -8.57 8.65
CA GLU A 213 -11.84 -8.44 9.39
C GLU A 213 -12.66 -7.24 8.93
N VAL A 214 -12.01 -6.09 8.74
CA VAL A 214 -12.66 -4.88 8.20
C VAL A 214 -13.21 -5.14 6.80
N VAL A 215 -12.42 -5.69 5.88
CA VAL A 215 -12.90 -6.00 4.52
C VAL A 215 -14.07 -6.98 4.56
N ASP A 216 -13.97 -8.06 5.34
CA ASP A 216 -15.01 -9.10 5.45
C ASP A 216 -16.32 -8.53 6.04
N THR A 217 -16.21 -7.60 6.99
CA THR A 217 -17.35 -6.88 7.56
C THR A 217 -17.98 -5.95 6.53
N LEU A 218 -17.19 -5.08 5.88
CA LEU A 218 -17.69 -4.06 4.96
C LEU A 218 -18.36 -4.66 3.72
N VAL A 219 -17.81 -5.74 3.13
CA VAL A 219 -18.46 -6.44 2.00
C VAL A 219 -19.71 -7.22 2.43
N SER A 220 -19.94 -7.36 3.74
CA SER A 220 -21.08 -8.07 4.28
C SER A 220 -22.27 -7.18 4.61
N ILE A 221 -22.09 -5.87 4.60
CA ILE A 221 -23.15 -4.90 4.83
C ILE A 221 -24.16 -4.95 3.68
N ARG A 222 -25.45 -4.96 4.03
CA ARG A 222 -26.53 -5.01 3.06
C ARG A 222 -26.58 -3.73 2.22
N GLY A 223 -26.76 -3.88 0.92
CA GLY A 223 -26.90 -2.75 -0.02
C GLY A 223 -25.58 -2.22 -0.58
N VAL A 224 -24.44 -2.64 -0.02
CA VAL A 224 -23.12 -2.23 -0.54
C VAL A 224 -22.94 -2.74 -1.95
N LYS A 225 -22.65 -1.82 -2.87
CA LYS A 225 -22.34 -2.12 -4.27
C LYS A 225 -20.85 -1.99 -4.55
N ARG A 226 -20.20 -1.02 -3.91
CA ARG A 226 -18.78 -0.69 -4.12
C ARG A 226 -18.10 -0.35 -2.80
N LEU A 227 -16.91 -0.91 -2.59
CA LEU A 227 -15.97 -0.44 -1.57
C LEU A 227 -14.80 0.21 -2.30
N PHE A 228 -14.39 1.38 -1.83
CA PHE A 228 -13.26 2.12 -2.34
C PHE A 228 -12.19 2.20 -1.26
N PHE A 229 -11.08 1.48 -1.46
CA PHE A 229 -9.86 1.65 -0.69
C PHE A 229 -8.95 2.59 -1.46
N GLY A 230 -8.91 3.84 -1.03
CA GLY A 230 -8.13 4.87 -1.71
C GLY A 230 -6.77 5.08 -1.06
N ASP A 231 -5.81 5.50 -1.88
CA ASP A 231 -4.49 5.95 -1.42
C ASP A 231 -3.70 4.90 -0.63
N VAL A 232 -3.82 3.64 -1.05
CA VAL A 232 -3.20 2.49 -0.39
C VAL A 232 -1.70 2.46 -0.68
N ARG A 233 -0.86 2.44 0.36
CA ARG A 233 0.60 2.24 0.22
C ARG A 233 0.90 0.83 -0.28
N SER A 234 1.59 0.72 -1.41
CA SER A 234 1.89 -0.58 -2.01
C SER A 234 3.04 -1.30 -1.30
N TYR A 235 2.79 -2.54 -0.87
CA TYR A 235 3.84 -3.42 -0.39
C TYR A 235 4.75 -3.92 -1.54
N ALA A 236 4.18 -4.17 -2.71
CA ALA A 236 4.89 -4.73 -3.85
C ALA A 236 5.97 -3.79 -4.42
N THR A 237 5.75 -2.47 -4.36
CA THR A 237 6.70 -1.46 -4.82
C THR A 237 7.45 -0.76 -3.69
N ASN A 238 7.28 -1.20 -2.43
CA ASN A 238 7.86 -0.51 -1.27
C ASN A 238 9.40 -0.40 -1.33
N ARG A 239 10.11 -1.44 -1.82
CA ARG A 239 11.57 -1.35 -1.99
C ARG A 239 12.00 -0.23 -2.94
N GLN A 240 11.19 0.06 -3.98
CA GLN A 240 11.45 1.18 -4.88
C GLN A 240 11.26 2.51 -4.14
N PHE A 241 10.17 2.66 -3.39
CA PHE A 241 9.94 3.83 -2.54
C PHE A 241 11.06 4.07 -1.53
N LEU A 242 11.49 3.02 -0.83
CA LEU A 242 12.59 3.10 0.12
C LEU A 242 13.92 3.41 -0.54
N ALA A 243 14.15 2.96 -1.79
CA ALA A 243 15.32 3.37 -2.56
C ALA A 243 15.30 4.87 -2.86
N ALA A 244 14.16 5.44 -3.27
CA ALA A 244 14.02 6.90 -3.44
C ALA A 244 14.31 7.66 -2.14
N ARG A 245 13.71 7.23 -1.02
CA ARG A 245 13.97 7.85 0.31
C ARG A 245 15.42 7.73 0.73
N ALA A 246 16.04 6.58 0.52
CA ALA A 246 17.44 6.36 0.85
C ALA A 246 18.34 7.30 0.04
N LEU A 247 18.08 7.49 -1.25
CA LEU A 247 18.82 8.44 -2.07
C LEU A 247 18.63 9.89 -1.60
N HIS A 248 17.40 10.30 -1.29
CA HIS A 248 17.13 11.64 -0.74
C HIS A 248 17.87 11.87 0.58
N THR A 249 17.90 10.87 1.45
CA THR A 249 18.54 10.98 2.77
C THR A 249 20.07 10.97 2.69
N LEU A 250 20.63 10.12 1.82
CA LEU A 250 22.08 9.94 1.70
C LEU A 250 22.74 11.01 0.84
N ASP A 251 22.02 11.52 -0.16
CA ASP A 251 22.49 12.51 -1.13
C ASP A 251 23.89 12.14 -1.68
N ALA A 252 24.90 13.00 -1.51
CA ALA A 252 26.27 12.76 -1.98
C ALA A 252 26.95 11.51 -1.37
N LYS A 253 26.44 10.95 -0.26
CA LYS A 253 26.97 9.76 0.41
C LYS A 253 26.37 8.46 -0.13
N ALA A 254 25.47 8.54 -1.11
CA ALA A 254 24.81 7.37 -1.68
C ALA A 254 25.82 6.50 -2.44
N ASN A 255 25.92 5.25 -1.98
CA ASN A 255 26.62 4.14 -2.61
C ASN A 255 25.80 2.87 -2.37
N ARG A 256 26.11 1.76 -3.06
CA ARG A 256 25.30 0.53 -3.02
C ARG A 256 25.08 0.04 -1.60
N TYR A 257 26.14 -0.02 -0.79
CA TYR A 257 26.09 -0.48 0.59
C TYR A 257 25.22 0.43 1.47
N ASN A 258 25.44 1.75 1.42
CA ASN A 258 24.70 2.71 2.23
C ASN A 258 23.21 2.73 1.85
N VAL A 259 22.89 2.64 0.55
CA VAL A 259 21.50 2.59 0.09
C VAL A 259 20.82 1.32 0.58
N LEU A 260 21.45 0.15 0.41
CA LEU A 260 20.92 -1.12 0.92
C LEU A 260 20.71 -1.10 2.42
N LYS A 261 21.71 -0.63 3.17
CA LYS A 261 21.63 -0.48 4.62
C LYS A 261 20.46 0.42 5.00
N LYS A 262 20.30 1.56 4.32
CA LYS A 262 19.22 2.51 4.62
C LYS A 262 17.84 1.95 4.29
N ILE A 263 17.70 1.20 3.19
CA ILE A 263 16.46 0.48 2.85
C ILE A 263 16.11 -0.49 3.98
N ALA A 264 17.06 -1.35 4.39
CA ALA A 264 16.82 -2.34 5.44
C ALA A 264 16.43 -1.68 6.79
N GLU A 265 17.11 -0.60 7.18
CA GLU A 265 16.78 0.18 8.38
C GLU A 265 15.34 0.72 8.34
N MET A 266 14.89 1.21 7.18
CA MET A 266 13.53 1.73 7.01
C MET A 266 12.48 0.63 6.94
N GLU A 267 12.78 -0.50 6.28
CA GLU A 267 11.89 -1.68 6.27
C GLU A 267 11.63 -2.19 7.68
N GLU A 268 12.65 -2.20 8.54
CA GLU A 268 12.54 -2.65 9.93
C GLU A 268 11.75 -1.66 10.81
N CYS A 269 11.72 -0.37 10.46
CA CYS A 269 11.02 0.69 11.19
C CYS A 269 9.66 1.05 10.59
N GLU A 270 9.13 0.27 9.64
CA GLU A 270 7.84 0.57 9.02
C GLU A 270 6.68 0.28 9.99
N GLU A 271 6.08 1.35 10.50
CA GLU A 271 4.96 1.32 11.45
C GLU A 271 3.59 1.39 10.78
N GLU A 272 3.56 1.64 9.47
CA GLU A 272 2.32 1.67 8.68
C GLU A 272 2.10 0.35 7.93
N LEU A 273 0.84 -0.01 7.75
CA LEU A 273 0.43 -1.16 6.95
C LEU A 273 0.60 -0.87 5.46
N LEU A 274 1.37 -1.74 4.81
CA LEU A 274 1.58 -1.79 3.37
C LEU A 274 0.78 -2.96 2.79
N ILE A 275 0.10 -2.75 1.68
CA ILE A 275 -0.82 -3.75 1.12
C ILE A 275 -0.47 -3.99 -0.35
N ASP A 276 -0.11 -5.22 -0.69
CA ASP A 276 0.08 -5.71 -2.05
C ASP A 276 -1.30 -5.81 -2.75
N PRO A 277 -1.44 -5.38 -4.02
CA PRO A 277 -2.68 -5.55 -4.79
C PRO A 277 -3.24 -6.97 -4.82
N ALA A 278 -2.38 -7.99 -4.67
CA ALA A 278 -2.78 -9.39 -4.57
C ALA A 278 -3.76 -9.65 -3.41
N PHE A 279 -3.65 -8.91 -2.29
CA PHE A 279 -4.59 -8.99 -1.17
C PHE A 279 -6.04 -8.74 -1.63
N PHE A 280 -6.25 -7.65 -2.37
CA PHE A 280 -7.58 -7.27 -2.84
C PHE A 280 -8.04 -8.17 -3.99
N THR A 281 -7.16 -8.49 -4.95
CA THR A 281 -7.56 -9.30 -6.12
C THR A 281 -7.89 -10.76 -5.75
N GLU A 282 -7.29 -11.30 -4.68
CA GLU A 282 -7.63 -12.60 -4.10
C GLU A 282 -9.08 -12.67 -3.59
N LEU A 283 -9.70 -11.54 -3.25
CA LEU A 283 -11.09 -11.49 -2.74
C LEU A 283 -12.10 -12.13 -3.69
N THR A 284 -11.85 -12.08 -5.00
CA THR A 284 -12.70 -12.74 -6.01
C THR A 284 -12.72 -14.27 -5.87
N CYS A 285 -11.65 -14.86 -5.34
CA CYS A 285 -11.54 -16.30 -5.06
C CYS A 285 -11.93 -16.62 -3.61
N ARG A 286 -11.56 -15.75 -2.66
CA ARG A 286 -11.82 -15.95 -1.22
C ARG A 286 -13.29 -15.73 -0.85
N LEU A 287 -13.97 -14.80 -1.53
CA LEU A 287 -15.36 -14.40 -1.29
C LEU A 287 -16.18 -14.42 -2.59
N PRO A 288 -16.24 -15.55 -3.33
CA PRO A 288 -16.77 -15.59 -4.70
C PRO A 288 -18.26 -15.26 -4.79
N TYR A 289 -19.01 -15.47 -3.70
CA TYR A 289 -20.44 -15.17 -3.60
C TYR A 289 -20.75 -13.73 -3.17
N ARG A 290 -19.75 -12.96 -2.73
CA ARG A 290 -19.92 -11.56 -2.32
C ARG A 290 -19.18 -10.59 -3.23
N VAL A 291 -18.00 -10.95 -3.73
CA VAL A 291 -17.18 -10.05 -4.56
C VAL A 291 -17.29 -10.47 -6.03
N LYS A 292 -17.73 -9.53 -6.89
CA LYS A 292 -17.86 -9.77 -8.34
C LYS A 292 -16.59 -9.42 -9.11
N HIS A 293 -15.91 -8.35 -8.72
CA HIS A 293 -14.77 -7.81 -9.44
C HIS A 293 -13.92 -6.92 -8.54
N VAL A 294 -12.64 -6.77 -8.86
CA VAL A 294 -11.71 -5.89 -8.15
C VAL A 294 -10.88 -5.15 -9.18
N GLU A 295 -10.89 -3.82 -9.12
CA GLU A 295 -9.99 -2.96 -9.90
C GLU A 295 -8.83 -2.50 -9.00
N ILE A 296 -7.62 -2.49 -9.56
CA ILE A 296 -6.43 -1.90 -8.92
C ILE A 296 -5.96 -0.79 -9.85
N LEU A 297 -6.12 0.46 -9.43
CA LEU A 297 -5.99 1.63 -10.28
C LEU A 297 -4.79 2.48 -9.86
N PRO A 298 -3.88 2.84 -10.78
CA PRO A 298 -2.84 3.83 -10.50
C PRO A 298 -3.45 5.22 -10.38
N LYS A 299 -2.78 6.11 -9.64
CA LYS A 299 -3.11 7.54 -9.62
C LYS A 299 -2.89 8.15 -11.02
N ARG A 300 -3.84 8.94 -11.51
CA ARG A 300 -3.75 9.67 -12.79
C ARG A 300 -3.41 11.15 -12.55
N MET A 301 -2.35 11.37 -11.79
CA MET A 301 -1.81 12.69 -11.49
C MET A 301 -0.64 13.02 -12.44
N GLN A 302 -0.40 14.29 -12.71
CA GLN A 302 0.79 14.83 -13.37
C GLN A 302 1.92 15.02 -12.36
N ALA A 303 1.60 15.51 -11.15
CA ALA A 303 2.57 15.64 -10.06
C ALA A 303 3.28 14.30 -9.82
N THR A 304 4.59 14.34 -9.62
CA THR A 304 5.41 13.15 -9.33
C THR A 304 5.95 13.27 -7.92
N ASN A 305 5.28 12.59 -7.00
CA ASN A 305 5.61 12.53 -5.58
C ASN A 305 5.26 11.13 -5.06
N GLU A 306 5.45 10.87 -3.77
CA GLU A 306 5.19 9.57 -3.18
C GLU A 306 3.73 9.11 -3.29
N LEU A 307 2.77 10.04 -3.31
CA LEU A 307 1.34 9.74 -3.38
C LEU A 307 1.01 9.19 -4.77
N SER A 308 1.52 9.85 -5.81
CA SER A 308 1.24 9.45 -7.18
C SER A 308 2.10 8.28 -7.66
N ALA A 309 3.28 8.07 -7.08
CA ALA A 309 4.24 7.07 -7.53
C ALA A 309 4.15 5.71 -6.82
N TYR A 310 3.68 5.66 -5.57
CA TYR A 310 3.72 4.43 -4.75
C TYR A 310 2.40 4.08 -4.05
N ARG A 311 1.32 4.84 -4.32
CA ARG A 311 -0.01 4.55 -3.79
C ARG A 311 -1.01 4.26 -4.91
N TYR A 312 -1.98 3.39 -4.63
CA TYR A 312 -3.01 2.98 -5.59
C TYR A 312 -4.41 3.03 -4.97
N ALA A 313 -5.43 2.92 -5.81
CA ALA A 313 -6.80 2.71 -5.37
C ALA A 313 -7.25 1.27 -5.67
N ALA A 314 -7.91 0.62 -4.73
CA ALA A 314 -8.61 -0.64 -4.94
C ALA A 314 -10.13 -0.41 -4.91
N VAL A 315 -10.81 -0.78 -5.99
CA VAL A 315 -12.29 -0.72 -6.08
C VAL A 315 -12.82 -2.13 -6.05
N ILE A 316 -13.49 -2.50 -4.96
CA ILE A 316 -14.10 -3.81 -4.77
C ILE A 316 -15.57 -3.68 -5.15
N HIS A 317 -15.97 -4.43 -6.17
CA HIS A 317 -17.34 -4.51 -6.61
C HIS A 317 -18.04 -5.68 -5.92
N VAL A 318 -19.13 -5.39 -5.23
CA VAL A 318 -19.93 -6.36 -4.48
C VAL A 318 -21.06 -6.89 -5.37
N ARG A 319 -21.42 -8.16 -5.17
CA ARG A 319 -22.56 -8.79 -5.82
C ARG A 319 -23.83 -8.29 -5.16
N ASP A 320 -24.67 -7.68 -5.96
CA ASP A 320 -26.07 -7.45 -5.62
C ASP A 320 -26.88 -8.66 -6.14
N THR A 321 -27.80 -9.18 -5.34
CA THR A 321 -28.71 -10.25 -5.77
C THR A 321 -29.77 -9.74 -6.75
N ASP A 322 -30.02 -8.42 -6.74
CA ASP A 322 -31.16 -7.81 -7.43
C ASP A 322 -30.76 -7.14 -8.76
N GLU A 323 -29.47 -7.03 -9.07
CA GLU A 323 -28.97 -6.46 -10.33
C GLU A 323 -28.56 -7.56 -11.35
N PRO A 324 -28.79 -7.34 -12.66
CA PRO A 324 -28.25 -8.21 -13.70
C PRO A 324 -26.74 -8.30 -13.56
N ALA A 325 -26.18 -9.51 -13.69
CA ALA A 325 -24.74 -9.70 -13.62
C ALA A 325 -24.04 -8.97 -14.78
N GLN A 326 -23.54 -7.76 -14.52
CA GLN A 326 -22.61 -7.09 -15.41
C GLN A 326 -21.24 -7.74 -15.24
N TYR A 327 -20.89 -8.63 -16.18
CA TYR A 327 -19.62 -9.34 -16.15
C TYR A 327 -18.49 -8.44 -16.65
N ALA A 328 -17.32 -8.56 -16.03
CA ALA A 328 -16.10 -7.94 -16.54
C ALA A 328 -15.77 -8.52 -17.93
N HIS A 329 -15.36 -7.67 -18.86
CA HIS A 329 -14.97 -8.09 -20.20
C HIS A 329 -13.69 -8.94 -20.13
N PRO A 330 -13.74 -10.23 -20.53
CA PRO A 330 -12.54 -11.05 -20.58
C PRO A 330 -11.67 -10.65 -21.76
N ILE A 331 -10.35 -10.62 -21.54
CA ILE A 331 -9.35 -10.46 -22.59
C ILE A 331 -8.64 -11.81 -22.75
N ASN A 332 -8.55 -12.31 -23.98
CA ASN A 332 -7.87 -13.57 -24.24
C ASN A 332 -6.39 -13.45 -23.82
N GLN A 333 -5.85 -14.43 -23.10
CA GLN A 333 -4.48 -14.41 -22.61
C GLN A 333 -3.46 -14.27 -23.77
N ASP A 334 -3.74 -14.89 -24.92
CA ASP A 334 -2.86 -14.81 -26.10
C ASP A 334 -2.95 -13.49 -26.86
N SER A 335 -3.88 -12.60 -26.48
CA SER A 335 -4.05 -11.28 -27.13
C SER A 335 -3.25 -10.16 -26.48
N TRP A 336 -2.58 -10.43 -25.36
CA TRP A 336 -1.76 -9.45 -24.67
C TRP A 336 -0.43 -9.23 -25.41
N ILE A 337 -0.15 -7.96 -25.71
CA ILE A 337 1.14 -7.54 -26.26
C ILE A 337 2.00 -7.07 -25.07
N ASP A 338 3.12 -7.73 -24.82
CA ASP A 338 4.08 -7.27 -23.81
C ASP A 338 4.87 -6.07 -24.36
N PHE A 339 4.77 -4.93 -23.67
CA PHE A 339 5.36 -3.66 -24.07
C PHE A 339 6.88 -3.73 -24.16
N VAL A 340 7.54 -4.37 -23.18
CA VAL A 340 8.99 -4.49 -23.12
C VAL A 340 9.50 -5.51 -24.14
N ALA A 341 8.89 -6.70 -24.20
CA ALA A 341 9.31 -7.75 -25.12
C ALA A 341 9.13 -7.34 -26.59
N SER A 342 8.07 -6.57 -26.87
CA SER A 342 7.80 -6.02 -28.21
C SER A 342 8.58 -4.74 -28.51
N ARG A 343 9.40 -4.27 -27.56
CA ARG A 343 10.19 -3.03 -27.65
C ARG A 343 9.34 -1.82 -28.05
N LEU A 344 8.14 -1.74 -27.47
CA LEU A 344 7.28 -0.59 -27.66
C LEU A 344 7.84 0.63 -26.93
N ASP A 345 7.47 1.78 -27.46
CA ASP A 345 7.65 3.11 -26.89
C ASP A 345 6.36 3.92 -27.15
N ARG A 346 6.35 5.18 -26.72
CA ARG A 346 5.19 6.06 -26.92
C ARG A 346 4.75 6.12 -28.40
N LEU A 347 5.69 6.29 -29.32
CA LEU A 347 5.41 6.56 -30.74
C LEU A 347 4.96 5.30 -31.49
N SER A 348 5.59 4.16 -31.20
CA SER A 348 5.23 2.86 -31.77
C SER A 348 3.91 2.35 -31.21
N LEU A 349 3.62 2.57 -29.92
CA LEU A 349 2.31 2.28 -29.35
C LEU A 349 1.22 3.15 -30.00
N LEU A 350 1.43 4.46 -30.17
CA LEU A 350 0.46 5.31 -30.86
C LEU A 350 0.17 4.82 -32.28
N ARG A 351 1.23 4.49 -33.04
CA ARG A 351 1.08 3.93 -34.39
C ARG A 351 0.33 2.60 -34.39
N LEU A 352 0.59 1.73 -33.42
CA LEU A 352 -0.12 0.47 -33.26
C LEU A 352 -1.63 0.70 -33.04
N LEU A 353 -1.99 1.67 -32.19
CA LEU A 353 -3.38 2.03 -31.93
C LEU A 353 -4.04 2.66 -33.16
N GLN A 354 -3.38 3.58 -33.86
CA GLN A 354 -3.92 4.25 -35.05
C GLN A 354 -4.10 3.31 -36.24
N ASN A 355 -3.23 2.30 -36.37
CA ASN A 355 -3.33 1.29 -37.43
C ASN A 355 -4.39 0.22 -37.12
N ALA A 356 -4.93 0.20 -35.90
CA ALA A 356 -5.94 -0.75 -35.50
C ALA A 356 -7.24 -0.49 -36.28
N SER A 357 -7.52 -1.36 -37.25
CA SER A 357 -8.78 -1.30 -38.00
C SER A 357 -9.86 -2.07 -37.25
N GLY A 358 -10.79 -1.35 -36.61
CA GLY A 358 -12.03 -1.91 -36.05
C GLY A 358 -12.21 -1.73 -34.54
N SER A 359 -13.34 -2.23 -34.02
CA SER A 359 -13.78 -2.04 -32.62
C SER A 359 -13.17 -3.01 -31.61
N ARG A 360 -12.15 -3.81 -31.99
CA ARG A 360 -11.54 -4.81 -31.10
C ARG A 360 -10.67 -4.13 -30.03
N PRO A 361 -10.65 -4.66 -28.79
CA PRO A 361 -9.76 -4.15 -27.76
C PRO A 361 -8.29 -4.48 -28.09
N ILE A 362 -7.38 -3.61 -27.69
CA ILE A 362 -5.93 -3.83 -27.72
C ILE A 362 -5.43 -3.86 -26.30
N ALA A 363 -4.84 -4.98 -25.89
CA ALA A 363 -4.35 -5.19 -24.53
C ALA A 363 -2.83 -5.15 -24.52
N ILE A 364 -2.28 -4.18 -23.78
CA ILE A 364 -0.84 -3.97 -23.61
C ILE A 364 -0.48 -4.28 -22.17
N SER A 365 0.48 -5.18 -21.98
CA SER A 365 0.97 -5.54 -20.65
C SER A 365 2.38 -5.04 -20.40
N ASN A 366 2.76 -5.00 -19.11
CA ASN A 366 4.14 -4.80 -18.69
C ASN A 366 4.72 -3.46 -19.18
N ILE A 367 3.91 -2.40 -19.15
CA ILE A 367 4.35 -1.03 -19.48
C ILE A 367 5.17 -0.51 -18.29
N PRO A 368 6.48 -0.23 -18.44
CA PRO A 368 7.26 0.31 -17.33
C PRO A 368 6.70 1.66 -16.88
N TYR A 369 6.53 1.83 -15.57
CA TYR A 369 5.93 3.02 -15.01
C TYR A 369 6.96 4.14 -14.85
N SER A 370 6.74 5.26 -15.54
CA SER A 370 7.75 6.33 -15.64
C SER A 370 8.05 7.01 -14.30
N LYS A 371 7.09 7.07 -13.36
CA LYS A 371 7.30 7.73 -12.06
C LYS A 371 8.18 6.96 -11.08
N THR A 372 8.42 5.66 -11.34
CA THR A 372 9.27 4.81 -10.48
C THR A 372 10.39 4.14 -11.27
N ILE A 373 10.64 4.56 -12.52
CA ILE A 373 11.56 3.87 -13.42
C ILE A 373 13.00 3.92 -12.90
N THR A 374 13.41 5.04 -12.32
CA THR A 374 14.75 5.19 -11.72
C THR A 374 14.90 4.22 -10.55
N GLU A 375 13.96 4.20 -9.63
CA GLU A 375 13.98 3.36 -8.43
C GLU A 375 13.88 1.87 -8.76
N LYS A 376 13.10 1.52 -9.78
CA LYS A 376 13.10 0.16 -10.34
C LYS A 376 14.51 -0.26 -10.76
N HIS A 377 15.23 0.58 -11.50
CA HIS A 377 16.60 0.27 -11.90
C HIS A 377 17.60 0.28 -10.75
N ILE A 378 17.39 1.09 -9.71
CA ILE A 378 18.19 1.04 -8.47
C ILE A 378 18.01 -0.32 -7.81
N VAL A 379 16.77 -0.72 -7.50
CA VAL A 379 16.47 -1.97 -6.81
C VAL A 379 16.98 -3.17 -7.61
N MET A 380 16.74 -3.20 -8.94
CA MET A 380 17.29 -4.24 -9.80
C MET A 380 18.82 -4.31 -9.73
N SER A 381 19.49 -3.16 -9.80
CA SER A 381 20.94 -3.09 -9.70
C SER A 381 21.48 -3.55 -8.34
N LEU A 382 20.70 -3.42 -7.27
CA LEU A 382 21.06 -3.87 -5.92
C LEU A 382 20.84 -5.39 -5.76
N ASP A 383 19.76 -5.92 -6.32
CA ASP A 383 19.44 -7.35 -6.27
C ASP A 383 20.44 -8.19 -7.11
N ASP A 384 21.01 -7.62 -8.17
CA ASP A 384 22.01 -8.29 -9.02
C ASP A 384 23.40 -8.44 -8.34
N MET A 385 23.62 -7.87 -7.15
CA MET A 385 24.94 -7.93 -6.46
C MET A 385 25.39 -9.36 -6.11
N ASP A 386 24.46 -10.30 -5.91
CA ASP A 386 24.80 -11.69 -5.63
C ASP A 386 25.31 -12.45 -6.88
N ASN A 387 25.07 -11.92 -8.09
CA ASN A 387 25.45 -12.53 -9.37
C ASN A 387 26.68 -11.88 -10.04
N ASP A 388 27.21 -10.79 -9.48
CA ASP A 388 28.20 -9.92 -10.13
C ASP A 388 29.65 -10.23 -9.71
N VAL A 389 30.06 -11.49 -9.80
CA VAL A 389 31.48 -11.81 -10.10
C VAL A 389 31.57 -11.90 -11.62
N GLY A 390 31.70 -10.76 -12.29
CA GLY A 390 31.81 -10.72 -13.74
C GLY A 390 32.99 -11.58 -14.22
N ALA A 391 32.78 -12.35 -15.30
CA ALA A 391 33.79 -13.18 -15.96
C ALA A 391 35.05 -12.39 -16.38
N ASP A 392 34.96 -11.05 -16.45
CA ASP A 392 35.99 -10.15 -16.97
C ASP A 392 36.63 -9.24 -15.91
N GLY A 393 36.34 -9.41 -14.61
CA GLY A 393 37.02 -8.68 -13.54
C GLY A 393 36.82 -7.15 -13.53
N GLN A 394 35.77 -6.63 -14.19
CA GLN A 394 35.44 -5.20 -14.15
C GLN A 394 34.93 -4.78 -12.76
N ARG A 395 35.44 -3.66 -12.25
CA ARG A 395 35.00 -3.07 -10.98
C ARG A 395 33.50 -2.78 -11.02
N VAL A 396 32.77 -3.31 -10.03
CA VAL A 396 31.39 -2.90 -9.74
C VAL A 396 31.37 -1.38 -9.59
N LEU A 397 30.64 -0.69 -10.47
CA LEU A 397 30.41 0.75 -10.33
C LEU A 397 29.76 0.99 -8.98
N ASP A 398 30.25 1.98 -8.24
CA ASP A 398 29.72 2.38 -6.93
C ASP A 398 29.73 3.90 -6.76
N GLY A 399 29.05 4.38 -5.72
CA GLY A 399 28.93 5.80 -5.41
C GLY A 399 28.25 6.60 -6.52
N PRO A 400 28.70 7.84 -6.81
CA PRO A 400 28.10 8.68 -7.85
C PRO A 400 28.11 8.07 -9.26
N ALA A 401 29.12 7.27 -9.60
CA ALA A 401 29.22 6.62 -10.92
C ALA A 401 28.13 5.55 -11.11
N TRP A 402 27.81 4.80 -10.05
CA TRP A 402 26.70 3.86 -10.04
C TRP A 402 25.36 4.54 -10.23
N ILE A 403 25.09 5.61 -9.47
CA ILE A 403 23.85 6.36 -9.55
C ILE A 403 23.66 6.94 -10.96
N SER A 404 24.72 7.51 -11.53
CA SER A 404 24.71 8.04 -12.90
C SER A 404 24.39 6.94 -13.93
N ALA A 405 25.02 5.77 -13.82
CA ALA A 405 24.75 4.64 -14.71
C ALA A 405 23.31 4.11 -14.57
N VAL A 406 22.76 4.08 -13.35
CA VAL A 406 21.35 3.71 -13.11
C VAL A 406 20.40 4.73 -13.73
N ARG A 407 20.61 6.03 -13.53
CA ARG A 407 19.80 7.11 -14.12
C ARG A 407 19.83 7.06 -15.64
N SER A 408 21.01 6.89 -16.24
CA SER A 408 21.14 6.75 -17.69
C SER A 408 20.36 5.55 -18.25
N ARG A 409 20.38 4.40 -17.55
CA ARG A 409 19.56 3.24 -17.92
C ARG A 409 18.06 3.55 -17.83
N ALA A 410 17.63 4.21 -16.75
CA ALA A 410 16.25 4.61 -16.56
C ALA A 410 15.75 5.58 -17.64
N GLU A 411 16.55 6.58 -18.01
CA GLU A 411 16.27 7.53 -19.08
C GLU A 411 16.16 6.86 -20.46
N SER A 412 16.97 5.81 -20.70
CA SER A 412 16.91 5.03 -21.94
C SER A 412 15.75 4.02 -21.99
N CYS A 413 15.08 3.79 -20.86
CA CYS A 413 13.99 2.82 -20.77
C CYS A 413 12.67 3.46 -21.21
N ALA A 414 12.06 2.92 -22.26
CA ALA A 414 10.72 3.30 -22.67
C ALA A 414 9.73 3.04 -21.51
N SER A 415 9.16 4.11 -20.99
CA SER A 415 8.25 4.08 -19.85
C SER A 415 7.14 5.11 -20.06
N LEU A 416 5.97 4.86 -19.46
CA LEU A 416 4.80 5.74 -19.59
C LEU A 416 4.16 5.92 -18.21
N SER A 417 3.60 7.10 -17.97
CA SER A 417 2.74 7.35 -16.82
C SER A 417 1.29 6.93 -17.13
N ALA A 418 0.44 6.85 -16.11
CA ALA A 418 -0.98 6.60 -16.31
C ALA A 418 -1.65 7.69 -17.18
N THR A 419 -1.23 8.95 -17.05
CA THR A 419 -1.74 10.06 -17.85
C THR A 419 -1.27 9.98 -19.30
N ASP A 420 -0.02 9.56 -19.54
CA ASP A 420 0.49 9.31 -20.90
C ASP A 420 -0.32 8.25 -21.66
N ILE A 421 -0.62 7.14 -20.99
CA ILE A 421 -1.34 6.01 -21.62
C ILE A 421 -2.77 6.44 -21.99
N VAL A 422 -3.45 7.19 -21.12
CA VAL A 422 -4.80 7.71 -21.41
C VAL A 422 -4.75 8.70 -22.58
N GLN A 423 -3.78 9.62 -22.58
CA GLN A 423 -3.61 10.58 -23.66
C GLN A 423 -3.36 9.89 -25.01
N LEU A 424 -2.59 8.80 -25.03
CA LEU A 424 -2.39 7.98 -26.24
C LEU A 424 -3.71 7.35 -26.72
N GLY A 425 -4.54 6.87 -25.80
CA GLY A 425 -5.86 6.36 -26.10
C GLY A 425 -6.74 7.42 -26.75
N GLU A 426 -6.85 8.60 -26.12
CA GLU A 426 -7.63 9.74 -26.62
C GLU A 426 -7.17 10.17 -28.03
N GLN A 427 -5.86 10.28 -28.25
CA GLN A 427 -5.28 10.63 -29.55
C GLN A 427 -5.58 9.61 -30.64
N ALA A 428 -5.74 8.33 -30.28
CA ALA A 428 -6.09 7.26 -31.20
C ALA A 428 -7.59 6.96 -31.27
N GLY A 429 -8.43 7.71 -30.53
CA GLY A 429 -9.88 7.52 -30.48
C GLY A 429 -10.35 6.36 -29.59
N PHE A 430 -9.48 5.81 -28.75
CA PHE A 430 -9.77 4.74 -27.81
C PHE A 430 -10.11 5.27 -26.41
N ARG A 431 -10.97 4.53 -25.71
CA ARG A 431 -11.03 4.58 -24.25
C ARG A 431 -9.99 3.63 -23.65
N VAL A 432 -9.54 3.91 -22.44
CA VAL A 432 -8.50 3.14 -21.76
C VAL A 432 -8.94 2.76 -20.37
N GLU A 433 -8.88 1.47 -20.07
CA GLU A 433 -8.87 0.99 -18.68
C GLU A 433 -7.44 0.58 -18.32
N LEU A 434 -7.02 0.96 -17.11
CA LEU A 434 -5.70 0.68 -16.59
C LEU A 434 -5.80 -0.34 -15.45
N SER A 435 -4.78 -1.16 -15.30
CA SER A 435 -4.60 -1.98 -14.12
C SER A 435 -3.18 -1.89 -13.59
N TRP A 436 -3.08 -1.82 -12.28
CA TRP A 436 -1.82 -1.92 -11.55
C TRP A 436 -1.82 -3.14 -10.62
N ALA A 437 -2.56 -4.20 -10.99
CA ALA A 437 -2.69 -5.40 -10.17
C ALA A 437 -1.44 -6.30 -10.16
N ARG A 438 -0.54 -6.15 -11.14
CA ARG A 438 0.67 -6.97 -11.32
C ARG A 438 1.96 -6.29 -10.87
N GLN A 439 1.88 -5.49 -9.81
CA GLN A 439 3.04 -4.75 -9.30
C GLN A 439 4.22 -5.65 -8.91
N TRP A 440 3.97 -6.87 -8.38
CA TRP A 440 5.04 -7.76 -7.95
C TRP A 440 5.73 -8.41 -9.15
N SER A 441 4.97 -9.02 -10.06
CA SER A 441 5.54 -9.73 -11.21
C SER A 441 6.14 -8.79 -12.27
N GLN A 442 5.60 -7.58 -12.43
CA GLN A 442 6.09 -6.59 -13.40
C GLN A 442 7.00 -5.51 -12.79
N LYS A 443 7.39 -5.65 -11.52
CA LYS A 443 8.24 -4.68 -10.80
C LYS A 443 7.66 -3.25 -10.88
N GLY A 444 6.36 -3.11 -10.62
CA GLY A 444 5.63 -1.84 -10.68
C GLY A 444 5.14 -1.43 -12.07
N GLY A 445 5.25 -2.28 -13.09
CA GLY A 445 4.67 -2.03 -14.42
C GLY A 445 3.14 -1.98 -14.43
N LEU A 446 2.60 -1.33 -15.47
CA LEU A 446 1.17 -1.16 -15.71
C LEU A 446 0.68 -2.08 -16.84
N ASP A 447 -0.59 -2.46 -16.74
CA ASP A 447 -1.35 -3.05 -17.83
C ASP A 447 -2.42 -2.06 -18.31
N ALA A 448 -2.69 -2.05 -19.61
CA ALA A 448 -3.68 -1.17 -20.22
C ALA A 448 -4.50 -1.91 -21.28
N VAL A 449 -5.80 -1.64 -21.33
CA VAL A 449 -6.66 -2.12 -22.41
C VAL A 449 -7.32 -0.92 -23.08
N PHE A 450 -7.00 -0.75 -24.36
CA PHE A 450 -7.59 0.25 -25.25
C PHE A 450 -8.84 -0.36 -25.90
N HIS A 451 -10.01 0.24 -25.73
CA HIS A 451 -11.28 -0.35 -26.17
C HIS A 451 -12.31 0.67 -26.66
N HIS A 452 -13.39 0.13 -27.25
CA HIS A 452 -14.59 0.86 -27.65
C HIS A 452 -15.86 0.30 -26.99
N TYR A 453 -15.72 -0.50 -25.92
CA TYR A 453 -16.87 -1.05 -25.19
C TYR A 453 -17.85 0.05 -24.74
N PRO A 454 -19.17 -0.19 -24.84
CA PRO A 454 -20.16 0.75 -24.33
C PRO A 454 -20.08 0.80 -22.80
N SER A 455 -20.18 1.99 -22.22
CA SER A 455 -20.37 2.16 -20.78
C SER A 455 -21.83 2.37 -20.44
N THR A 456 -22.20 2.03 -19.20
CA THR A 456 -23.55 2.23 -18.66
C THR A 456 -23.92 3.71 -18.51
N LYS A 457 -22.91 4.56 -18.27
CA LYS A 457 -23.01 6.03 -18.27
C LYS A 457 -21.84 6.63 -19.05
N GLU A 458 -22.06 7.80 -19.63
CA GLU A 458 -21.00 8.54 -20.31
C GLU A 458 -19.86 8.85 -19.32
N GLY A 459 -18.63 8.51 -19.70
CA GLY A 459 -17.44 8.68 -18.86
C GLY A 459 -17.22 7.65 -17.75
N ALA A 460 -18.18 6.77 -17.43
CA ALA A 460 -17.98 5.71 -16.42
C ALA A 460 -17.08 4.59 -16.96
N ARG A 461 -16.19 4.04 -16.13
CA ARG A 461 -15.31 2.92 -16.49
C ARG A 461 -16.09 1.66 -16.86
N VAL A 462 -15.45 0.79 -17.64
CA VAL A 462 -15.94 -0.56 -17.90
C VAL A 462 -15.07 -1.58 -17.16
N MET A 463 -15.70 -2.60 -16.56
CA MET A 463 -14.95 -3.65 -15.88
C MET A 463 -14.26 -4.54 -16.90
N ILE A 464 -12.94 -4.68 -16.80
CA ILE A 464 -12.12 -5.56 -17.65
C ILE A 464 -11.39 -6.55 -16.76
N GLN A 465 -11.35 -7.81 -17.18
CA GLN A 465 -10.63 -8.85 -16.45
C GLN A 465 -9.13 -8.81 -16.78
N PHE A 466 -8.38 -8.05 -15.97
CA PHE A 466 -6.92 -8.00 -16.04
C PHE A 466 -6.25 -9.23 -15.39
N PRO A 467 -5.05 -9.62 -15.85
CA PRO A 467 -4.22 -10.57 -15.12
C PRO A 467 -3.83 -10.02 -13.72
N THR A 468 -3.58 -10.92 -12.77
CA THR A 468 -3.34 -10.56 -11.35
C THR A 468 -2.24 -11.44 -10.75
N ASP A 469 -1.62 -10.98 -9.65
CA ASP A 469 -0.46 -11.67 -9.05
C ASP A 469 -0.81 -12.65 -7.92
N TYR A 470 -2.06 -12.75 -7.46
CA TYR A 470 -2.36 -13.55 -6.26
C TYR A 470 -2.14 -15.06 -6.45
N LYS A 471 -2.32 -15.59 -7.66
CA LYS A 471 -2.25 -17.03 -7.93
C LYS A 471 -0.84 -17.57 -7.70
N GLY A 472 -0.73 -18.63 -6.90
CA GLY A 472 0.55 -19.30 -6.61
C GLY A 472 1.42 -18.57 -5.56
N ARG A 473 0.94 -17.47 -4.98
CA ARG A 473 1.59 -16.78 -3.85
C ARG A 473 0.88 -17.13 -2.54
N VAL A 474 1.63 -17.06 -1.44
CA VAL A 474 1.09 -17.29 -0.08
C VAL A 474 0.49 -15.99 0.44
N SER A 475 -0.78 -16.02 0.87
CA SER A 475 -1.52 -14.80 1.26
C SER A 475 -0.88 -14.02 2.42
N ALA A 476 -0.13 -14.70 3.30
CA ALA A 476 0.65 -14.07 4.37
C ALA A 476 1.75 -13.11 3.86
N ARG A 477 2.05 -13.09 2.56
CA ARG A 477 3.03 -12.19 1.91
C ARG A 477 2.38 -11.00 1.21
N PHE A 478 1.07 -10.80 1.34
CA PHE A 478 0.37 -9.68 0.69
C PHE A 478 0.38 -8.39 1.52
N THR A 479 0.94 -8.41 2.73
CA THR A 479 1.11 -7.22 3.56
C THR A 479 2.44 -7.30 4.32
N ASN A 480 2.93 -6.16 4.79
CA ASN A 480 3.90 -6.18 5.90
C ASN A 480 3.19 -6.50 7.22
N ARG A 481 3.94 -6.48 8.33
CA ARG A 481 3.43 -6.62 9.70
C ARG A 481 3.99 -5.48 10.54
N PRO A 482 3.29 -4.34 10.66
CA PRO A 482 3.82 -3.14 11.32
C PRO A 482 4.29 -3.38 12.77
N LEU A 483 3.49 -4.12 13.54
CA LEU A 483 3.78 -4.44 14.94
C LEU A 483 4.91 -5.46 15.15
N ARG A 484 5.48 -6.04 14.09
CA ARG A 484 6.45 -7.12 14.19
C ARG A 484 7.70 -6.70 14.96
N LYS A 485 8.17 -5.46 14.81
CA LYS A 485 9.35 -4.98 15.52
C LYS A 485 9.11 -4.91 17.03
N VAL A 486 8.00 -4.31 17.44
CA VAL A 486 7.62 -4.18 18.85
C VAL A 486 7.42 -5.56 19.46
N GLN A 487 6.72 -6.45 18.75
CA GLN A 487 6.52 -7.85 19.14
C GLN A 487 7.84 -8.60 19.30
N ASN A 488 8.76 -8.46 18.34
CA ASN A 488 10.08 -9.10 18.41
C ASN A 488 10.88 -8.57 19.61
N ARG A 489 10.86 -7.26 19.89
CA ARG A 489 11.56 -6.67 21.05
C ARG A 489 10.97 -7.14 22.38
N GLN A 490 9.65 -7.21 22.49
CA GLN A 490 8.99 -7.75 23.69
C GLN A 490 9.36 -9.22 23.90
N LEU A 491 9.33 -10.02 22.83
CA LEU A 491 9.74 -11.42 22.87
C LEU A 491 11.22 -11.56 23.25
N GLU A 492 12.11 -10.73 22.71
CA GLU A 492 13.52 -10.70 23.08
C GLU A 492 13.70 -10.43 24.58
N THR A 493 13.04 -9.40 25.10
CA THR A 493 13.08 -9.05 26.53
C THR A 493 12.57 -10.21 27.39
N GLN A 494 11.43 -10.81 27.04
CA GLN A 494 10.86 -11.94 27.78
C GLN A 494 11.77 -13.17 27.77
N ILE A 495 12.38 -13.49 26.62
CA ILE A 495 13.35 -14.58 26.51
C ILE A 495 14.57 -14.26 27.39
N ARG A 496 15.11 -13.04 27.32
CA ARG A 496 16.29 -12.63 28.10
C ARG A 496 16.03 -12.70 29.60
N GLU A 497 14.90 -12.16 30.06
CA GLU A 497 14.46 -12.24 31.47
C GLU A 497 14.31 -13.69 31.91
N ARG A 498 13.72 -14.55 31.07
CA ARG A 498 13.58 -15.97 31.40
C ARG A 498 14.93 -16.67 31.48
N LEU A 499 15.83 -16.43 30.53
CA LEU A 499 17.18 -17.00 30.54
C LEU A 499 17.95 -16.59 31.79
N GLN A 500 17.81 -15.35 32.28
CA GLN A 500 18.41 -14.90 33.53
C GLN A 500 17.97 -15.72 34.76
N THR A 501 16.81 -16.38 34.71
CA THR A 501 16.33 -17.24 35.81
C THR A 501 16.88 -18.67 35.77
N VAL A 502 17.39 -19.13 34.62
CA VAL A 502 17.78 -20.54 34.40
C VAL A 502 19.24 -20.72 34.00
N LEU A 503 19.90 -19.68 33.46
CA LEU A 503 21.29 -19.71 33.02
C LEU A 503 22.13 -18.65 33.75
N PRO A 504 23.43 -18.93 33.99
CA PRO A 504 24.38 -17.91 34.43
C PRO A 504 24.51 -16.75 33.43
N PRO A 505 24.85 -15.52 33.87
CA PRO A 505 24.94 -14.34 32.98
C PRO A 505 25.85 -14.48 31.76
N TYR A 506 26.93 -15.27 31.85
CA TYR A 506 27.88 -15.49 30.76
C TYR A 506 27.38 -16.46 29.67
N MET A 507 26.25 -17.15 29.90
CA MET A 507 25.61 -18.05 28.94
C MET A 507 24.40 -17.41 28.23
N ILE A 508 24.10 -16.14 28.51
CA ILE A 508 22.97 -15.43 27.92
C ILE A 508 23.45 -14.71 26.65
N PRO A 509 22.88 -15.03 25.47
CA PRO A 509 23.21 -14.36 24.21
C PRO A 509 22.67 -12.93 24.12
#